data_AF-B4K3X4-F1
#
_entry.id   AF-B4K3X4-F1
#
_cell.length_a   1.000
_cell.length_b   1.000
_cell.length_c   1.000
_cell.angle_alpha   90.00
_cell.angle_beta   90.00
_cell.angle_gamma   90.00
#
_symmetry.space_group_name_H-M   'P 1'
#
loop_
_entity.id
_entity.type
_entity.pdbx_description
1 polymer ?
#
loop_
_entity_poly.entity_id
_entity_poly.type
_entity_poly.pdbx_seq_one_letter_code
_entity_poly.pdbx_strand_id
1 'polypeptide(L)'
;MSTVIRKPDFDNDVDKPNKVQAHNEACFCLRCFARIILLLLGAIMTIYVCILSSDRYFKYWVQTTIDRTDVHVSKIPFPAITICPADITLDNWQTGKKDKRIKLFNLVQSVHWRTAANVQETERDLKEFEEFKNQSLHHIDSLFKYKCEDLFVRCTWRRKVVDCCSVLFRRMTLGTCSSFNSIYAENPDPTWPWSVADYGIKSALNIQLNRYLNGIRLQAIGVSFGI
;
A
#
# COMPACT_ATOMS: atom_id res chain seq x y z
N MET A 1 73.18 95.17 -40.22
CA MET A 1 72.85 95.01 -41.65
C MET A 1 72.44 93.56 -41.83
N SER A 2 71.14 93.26 -41.70
CA SER A 2 70.17 93.17 -42.82
C SER A 2 70.41 91.84 -43.57
N THR A 3 69.49 90.88 -43.68
CA THR A 3 68.01 90.95 -43.78
C THR A 3 67.33 89.64 -43.36
N VAL A 4 66.14 89.82 -42.79
CA VAL A 4 65.05 88.86 -42.59
C VAL A 4 64.46 88.40 -43.92
N ILE A 5 64.09 87.12 -44.06
CA ILE A 5 63.01 86.67 -44.97
C ILE A 5 62.10 85.71 -44.22
N ARG A 6 60.79 85.97 -44.34
CA ARG A 6 59.66 85.40 -43.61
C ARG A 6 58.90 84.40 -44.51
N LYS A 7 58.62 83.21 -43.97
CA LYS A 7 57.53 82.20 -44.17
C LYS A 7 56.74 82.11 -45.50
N PRO A 8 56.23 80.89 -45.82
CA PRO A 8 54.81 80.64 -45.50
C PRO A 8 54.50 79.26 -44.89
N ASP A 9 53.43 79.24 -44.08
CA ASP A 9 52.71 78.04 -43.61
C ASP A 9 52.10 77.26 -44.77
N PHE A 10 52.08 75.94 -44.63
CA PHE A 10 51.08 75.08 -45.27
C PHE A 10 50.59 74.08 -44.23
N ASP A 11 49.47 74.42 -43.59
CA ASP A 11 48.56 73.45 -42.99
C ASP A 11 48.07 72.49 -44.06
N ASN A 12 48.04 71.20 -43.74
CA ASN A 12 47.14 70.21 -44.36
C ASN A 12 46.98 69.03 -43.40
N ASP A 13 46.17 69.26 -42.36
CA ASP A 13 45.39 68.20 -41.73
C ASP A 13 44.38 67.68 -42.74
N VAL A 14 44.63 66.49 -43.29
CA VAL A 14 43.66 65.75 -44.12
C VAL A 14 43.61 64.30 -43.66
N ASP A 15 42.51 64.00 -42.96
CA ASP A 15 41.76 62.75 -42.91
C ASP A 15 42.49 61.42 -42.64
N LYS A 16 42.36 60.94 -41.40
CA LYS A 16 42.45 59.51 -41.08
C LYS A 16 41.18 58.96 -40.41
N PRO A 17 39.99 59.04 -41.01
CA PRO A 17 38.80 58.41 -40.44
C PRO A 17 38.64 57.01 -41.05
N ASN A 18 39.43 56.01 -40.63
CA ASN A 18 39.13 54.61 -41.01
C ASN A 18 39.77 53.53 -40.13
N LYS A 19 40.84 53.81 -39.38
CA LYS A 19 41.54 52.76 -38.61
C LYS A 19 40.95 52.51 -37.21
N VAL A 20 40.42 53.55 -36.57
CA VAL A 20 39.88 53.47 -35.19
C VAL A 20 38.47 52.87 -35.18
N GLN A 21 37.63 53.21 -36.17
CA GLN A 21 36.27 52.70 -36.26
C GLN A 21 36.23 51.22 -36.67
N ALA A 22 37.07 50.80 -37.64
CA ALA A 22 37.22 49.40 -38.02
C ALA A 22 37.82 48.53 -36.90
N HIS A 23 38.74 49.06 -36.10
CA HIS A 23 39.32 48.34 -34.96
C HIS A 23 38.30 48.14 -33.82
N ASN A 24 37.44 49.13 -33.57
CA ASN A 24 36.41 49.04 -32.55
C ASN A 24 35.26 48.09 -32.96
N GLU A 25 34.85 48.09 -34.23
CA GLU A 25 33.87 47.13 -34.76
C GLU A 25 34.44 45.71 -34.84
N ALA A 26 35.71 45.52 -35.24
CA ALA A 26 36.37 44.22 -35.22
C ALA A 26 36.53 43.66 -33.80
N CYS A 27 36.85 44.52 -32.81
CA CYS A 27 36.94 44.13 -31.40
C CYS A 27 35.55 43.78 -30.82
N PHE A 28 34.51 44.55 -31.17
CA PHE A 28 33.13 44.26 -30.79
C PHE A 28 32.65 42.95 -31.42
N CYS A 29 32.93 42.72 -32.71
CA CYS A 29 32.58 41.50 -33.42
C CYS A 29 33.33 40.29 -32.85
N LEU A 30 34.65 40.39 -32.61
CA LEU A 30 35.44 39.33 -31.98
C LEU A 30 34.94 39.00 -30.57
N ARG A 31 34.52 39.99 -29.80
CA ARG A 31 33.94 39.80 -28.46
C ARG A 31 32.53 39.19 -28.52
N CYS A 32 31.73 39.53 -29.53
CA CYS A 32 30.43 38.91 -29.78
C CYS A 32 30.57 37.45 -30.25
N PHE A 33 31.48 37.16 -31.18
CA PHE A 33 31.80 35.79 -31.61
C PHE A 33 32.35 34.95 -30.46
N ALA A 34 33.26 35.50 -29.65
CA ALA A 34 33.76 34.82 -28.45
C ALA A 34 32.63 34.50 -27.44
N ARG A 35 31.67 35.42 -27.26
CA ARG A 35 30.49 35.18 -26.42
C ARG A 35 29.58 34.10 -26.99
N ILE A 36 29.33 34.10 -28.30
CA ILE A 36 28.51 33.08 -28.96
C ILE A 36 29.15 31.70 -28.84
N ILE A 37 30.46 31.59 -29.06
CA ILE A 37 31.19 30.32 -28.91
C ILE A 37 31.13 29.83 -27.47
N LEU A 38 31.31 30.72 -26.49
CA LEU A 38 31.24 30.36 -25.08
C LEU A 38 29.83 29.91 -24.66
N LEU A 39 28.78 30.54 -25.21
CA LEU A 39 27.39 30.13 -25.02
C LEU A 39 27.09 28.75 -25.63
N LEU A 40 27.60 28.47 -26.83
CA LEU A 40 27.43 27.18 -27.49
C LEU A 40 28.12 26.05 -26.72
N LEU A 41 29.37 26.28 -26.27
CA LEU A 41 30.08 25.33 -25.43
C LEU A 41 29.34 25.08 -24.11
N GLY A 42 28.82 26.15 -23.49
CA GLY A 42 27.97 26.04 -22.31
C GLY A 42 26.72 25.19 -22.55
N ALA A 43 26.02 25.42 -23.67
CA ALA A 43 24.81 24.67 -24.02
C ALA A 43 25.07 23.18 -24.29
N ILE A 44 26.19 22.84 -24.93
CA ILE A 44 26.56 21.44 -25.17
C ILE A 44 26.85 20.73 -23.84
N MET A 45 27.57 21.39 -22.93
CA MET A 45 27.89 20.83 -21.61
C MET A 45 26.63 20.66 -20.75
N THR A 46 25.68 21.60 -20.78
CA THR A 46 24.44 21.46 -20.03
C THR A 46 23.57 20.33 -20.57
N ILE A 47 23.43 20.20 -21.89
CA ILE A 47 22.71 19.08 -22.52
C ILE A 47 23.32 17.73 -22.11
N TYR A 48 24.65 17.63 -22.13
CA TYR A 48 25.35 16.42 -21.71
C TYR A 48 25.04 16.04 -20.25
N VAL A 49 25.13 17.00 -19.33
CA VAL A 49 24.79 16.78 -17.91
C VAL A 49 23.32 16.38 -17.75
N CYS A 50 22.41 17.03 -18.47
CA CYS A 50 20.97 16.72 -18.43
C CYS A 50 20.67 15.29 -18.87
N ILE A 51 21.32 14.79 -19.92
CA ILE A 51 21.17 13.40 -20.38
C ILE A 51 21.66 12.43 -19.30
N LEU A 52 22.83 12.70 -18.70
CA LEU A 52 23.42 11.86 -17.67
C LEU A 52 22.57 11.83 -16.38
N SER A 53 22.01 12.98 -15.97
CA SER A 53 21.11 13.06 -14.82
C SER A 53 19.79 12.34 -15.09
N SER A 54 19.26 12.45 -16.32
CA SER A 54 18.03 11.79 -16.73
C SER A 54 18.17 10.27 -16.69
N ASP A 55 19.24 9.72 -17.28
CA ASP A 55 19.51 8.28 -17.29
C ASP A 55 19.67 7.72 -15.86
N ARG A 56 20.36 8.44 -14.97
CA ARG A 56 20.48 8.07 -13.55
C ARG A 56 19.14 8.13 -12.82
N TYR A 57 18.31 9.15 -13.08
CA TYR A 57 16.99 9.30 -12.48
C TYR A 57 16.06 8.15 -12.87
N PHE A 58 16.08 7.73 -14.14
CA PHE A 58 15.28 6.60 -14.61
C PHE A 58 15.84 5.24 -14.16
N LYS A 59 17.16 5.09 -14.01
CA LYS A 59 17.79 3.82 -13.59
C LYS A 59 17.73 3.56 -12.08
N TYR A 60 17.94 4.59 -11.26
CA TYR A 60 18.05 4.46 -9.80
C TYR A 60 16.83 5.08 -9.09
N TRP A 61 15.63 4.81 -9.61
CA TRP A 61 14.40 5.26 -8.98
C TRP A 61 14.05 4.42 -7.73
N VAL A 62 13.52 5.13 -6.72
CA VAL A 62 13.09 4.68 -5.38
C VAL A 62 14.19 4.05 -4.52
N GLN A 63 14.84 4.90 -3.70
CA GLN A 63 15.63 4.43 -2.56
C GLN A 63 14.74 4.37 -1.32
N THR A 64 14.44 3.16 -0.84
CA THR A 64 13.78 2.97 0.45
C THR A 64 14.83 3.04 1.55
N THR A 65 14.57 3.85 2.57
CA THR A 65 15.38 3.89 3.79
C THR A 65 14.52 3.37 4.94
N ILE A 66 15.15 2.66 5.87
CA ILE A 66 14.47 2.19 7.07
C ILE A 66 14.58 3.33 8.09
N ASP A 67 13.46 4.01 8.32
CA ASP A 67 13.43 5.20 9.18
C ASP A 67 13.71 4.84 10.65
N ARG A 68 13.15 3.72 11.14
CA ARG A 68 13.35 3.22 12.52
C ARG A 68 13.16 1.71 12.63
N THR A 69 14.10 1.03 13.27
CA THR A 69 13.96 -0.39 13.72
C THR A 69 13.95 -0.53 15.24
N ASP A 70 14.25 0.54 15.97
CA ASP A 70 14.42 0.60 17.42
C ASP A 70 13.15 1.02 18.19
N VAL A 71 11.99 0.94 17.54
CA VAL A 71 10.71 1.25 18.18
C VAL A 71 10.33 0.17 19.20
N HIS A 72 10.02 0.61 20.42
CA HIS A 72 9.52 -0.30 21.45
C HIS A 72 8.19 -0.93 21.02
N VAL A 73 8.04 -2.24 21.24
CA VAL A 73 6.91 -3.04 20.75
C VAL A 73 5.55 -2.49 21.21
N SER A 74 5.48 -1.86 22.40
CA SER A 74 4.26 -1.22 22.90
C SER A 74 3.78 0.00 22.11
N LYS A 75 4.62 0.58 21.25
CA LYS A 75 4.24 1.68 20.35
C LYS A 75 3.74 1.17 19.01
N ILE A 76 3.95 -0.11 18.69
CA ILE A 76 3.54 -0.72 17.43
C ILE A 76 2.16 -1.34 17.65
N PRO A 77 1.13 -0.93 16.89
CA PRO A 77 -0.19 -1.54 17.00
C PRO A 77 -0.10 -3.03 16.66
N PHE A 78 -0.78 -3.85 17.45
CA PHE A 78 -0.92 -5.26 17.14
C PHE A 78 -1.82 -5.40 15.90
N PRO A 79 -1.53 -6.31 14.96
CA PRO A 79 -2.33 -6.41 13.74
C PRO A 79 -3.78 -6.77 14.05
N ALA A 80 -4.67 -6.38 13.15
CA ALA A 80 -6.04 -6.89 13.14
C ALA A 80 -6.02 -8.39 12.79
N ILE A 81 -6.65 -9.23 13.60
CA ILE A 81 -6.72 -10.68 13.35
C ILE A 81 -8.16 -11.05 13.04
N THR A 82 -8.40 -11.65 11.88
CA THR A 82 -9.72 -12.18 11.51
C THR A 82 -9.68 -13.69 11.46
N ILE A 83 -10.63 -14.33 12.14
CA ILE A 83 -10.79 -15.78 12.24
C ILE A 83 -12.13 -16.14 11.61
N CYS A 84 -12.11 -17.09 10.68
CA CYS A 84 -13.30 -17.56 10.00
C CYS A 84 -13.34 -19.10 10.01
N PRO A 85 -14.47 -19.72 10.34
CA PRO A 85 -14.76 -21.09 9.89
C PRO A 85 -14.58 -21.15 8.38
N ALA A 86 -13.70 -22.01 7.86
CA ALA A 86 -13.48 -22.14 6.41
C ALA A 86 -14.27 -23.30 5.81
N ASP A 87 -14.35 -24.42 6.54
CA ASP A 87 -15.07 -25.62 6.12
C ASP A 87 -15.68 -26.33 7.33
N ILE A 88 -16.96 -26.66 7.23
CA ILE A 88 -17.73 -27.39 8.24
C ILE A 88 -18.33 -28.67 7.65
N THR A 89 -18.47 -29.68 8.51
CA THR A 89 -19.09 -30.97 8.15
C THR A 89 -19.99 -31.48 9.26
N LEU A 90 -20.92 -32.37 8.94
CA LEU A 90 -21.77 -33.01 9.95
C LEU A 90 -21.00 -34.17 10.60
N ASP A 91 -21.06 -34.27 11.94
CA ASP A 91 -20.29 -35.27 12.70
C ASP A 91 -20.85 -36.71 12.52
N ASN A 92 -22.11 -36.84 12.10
CA ASN A 92 -22.78 -38.14 11.92
C ASN A 92 -22.68 -38.65 10.47
N TRP A 93 -21.64 -39.45 10.20
CA TRP A 93 -21.42 -40.22 8.97
C TRP A 93 -22.59 -41.16 8.58
N GLN A 94 -23.49 -41.50 9.51
CA GLN A 94 -24.51 -42.55 9.34
C GLN A 94 -25.83 -42.10 8.68
N THR A 95 -25.98 -40.82 8.34
CA THR A 95 -27.09 -40.40 7.49
C THR A 95 -26.57 -39.39 6.50
N GLY A 96 -26.21 -39.87 5.31
CA GLY A 96 -25.84 -39.09 4.14
C GLY A 96 -26.96 -38.20 3.60
N LYS A 97 -27.72 -37.51 4.46
CA LYS A 97 -28.41 -36.30 4.06
C LYS A 97 -27.34 -35.23 3.91
N LYS A 98 -26.90 -35.04 2.67
CA LYS A 98 -26.18 -33.84 2.23
C LYS A 98 -27.02 -32.63 2.68
N ASP A 99 -26.73 -32.07 3.84
CA ASP A 99 -27.43 -30.88 4.29
C ASP A 99 -27.03 -29.77 3.33
N LYS A 100 -27.98 -29.36 2.47
CA LYS A 100 -27.77 -28.31 1.47
C LYS A 100 -27.23 -27.03 2.15
N ARG A 101 -27.55 -26.79 3.42
CA ARG A 101 -27.04 -25.65 4.20
C ARG A 101 -25.53 -25.71 4.43
N ILE A 102 -24.97 -26.90 4.72
CA ILE A 102 -23.52 -27.10 4.88
C ILE A 102 -22.80 -26.87 3.55
N LYS A 103 -23.33 -27.44 2.45
CA LYS A 103 -22.76 -27.24 1.11
C LYS A 103 -22.81 -25.75 0.72
N LEU A 104 -23.93 -25.07 0.97
CA LEU A 104 -24.09 -23.63 0.74
C LEU A 104 -23.13 -22.80 1.59
N PHE A 105 -22.98 -23.15 2.88
CA PHE A 105 -22.05 -22.47 3.78
C PHE A 105 -20.61 -22.56 3.27
N ASN A 106 -20.15 -23.78 2.98
CA ASN A 106 -18.79 -24.01 2.48
C ASN A 106 -18.58 -23.30 1.14
N LEU A 107 -19.59 -23.26 0.27
CA LEU A 107 -19.54 -22.52 -0.99
C LEU A 107 -19.41 -21.01 -0.76
N VAL A 108 -20.30 -20.40 0.03
CA VAL A 108 -20.28 -18.96 0.35
C VAL A 108 -18.97 -18.57 1.00
N GLN A 109 -18.49 -19.39 1.94
CA GLN A 109 -17.23 -19.18 2.61
C GLN A 109 -16.03 -19.34 1.66
N SER A 110 -16.08 -20.26 0.70
CA SER A 110 -15.05 -20.42 -0.31
C SER A 110 -14.98 -19.24 -1.28
N VAL A 111 -16.12 -18.65 -1.66
CA VAL A 111 -16.19 -17.42 -2.47
C VAL A 111 -15.66 -16.24 -1.68
N HIS A 112 -16.00 -16.13 -0.40
CA HIS A 112 -15.48 -15.10 0.49
C HIS A 112 -13.95 -15.18 0.65
N TRP A 113 -13.40 -16.40 0.70
CA TRP A 113 -11.95 -16.61 0.76
C TRP A 113 -11.25 -16.45 -0.61
N ARG A 114 -11.97 -16.67 -1.72
CA ARG A 114 -11.45 -16.63 -3.10
C ARG A 114 -11.93 -15.41 -3.89
N THR A 115 -11.53 -14.21 -3.50
CA THR A 115 -11.38 -13.14 -4.50
C THR A 115 -10.13 -13.41 -5.35
N ALA A 116 -10.29 -14.17 -6.46
CA ALA A 116 -9.64 -13.93 -7.78
C ALA A 116 -9.59 -15.12 -8.78
N ALA A 117 -9.96 -16.36 -8.47
CA ALA A 117 -9.80 -17.45 -9.43
C ALA A 117 -10.98 -18.43 -9.46
N ASN A 118 -11.68 -18.47 -10.61
CA ASN A 118 -12.64 -19.49 -11.06
C ASN A 118 -14.12 -19.28 -10.65
N VAL A 119 -14.70 -18.17 -11.12
CA VAL A 119 -16.15 -17.86 -11.03
C VAL A 119 -17.02 -18.83 -11.85
N GLN A 120 -16.45 -19.54 -12.82
CA GLN A 120 -17.22 -20.29 -13.82
C GLN A 120 -17.77 -21.64 -13.31
N GLU A 121 -17.16 -22.22 -12.27
CA GLU A 121 -17.66 -23.44 -11.62
C GLU A 121 -18.76 -23.10 -10.59
N THR A 122 -18.69 -21.91 -9.99
CA THR A 122 -19.62 -21.39 -8.99
C THR A 122 -21.04 -21.20 -9.53
N GLU A 123 -21.20 -20.83 -10.80
CA GLU A 123 -22.52 -20.56 -11.40
C GLU A 123 -23.41 -21.81 -11.50
N ARG A 124 -22.82 -23.01 -11.67
CA ARG A 124 -23.59 -24.27 -11.72
C ARG A 124 -24.02 -24.71 -10.32
N ASP A 125 -23.14 -24.56 -9.33
CA ASP A 125 -23.47 -24.89 -7.93
C ASP A 125 -24.49 -23.89 -7.34
N LEU A 126 -24.47 -22.61 -7.73
CA LEU A 126 -25.44 -21.62 -7.25
C LEU A 126 -26.88 -21.89 -7.72
N LYS A 127 -27.08 -22.51 -8.89
CA LYS A 127 -28.41 -22.95 -9.36
C LYS A 127 -29.01 -24.05 -8.48
N GLU A 128 -28.19 -24.84 -7.79
CA GLU A 128 -28.65 -25.87 -6.83
C GLU A 128 -29.25 -25.25 -5.55
N PHE A 129 -28.97 -23.96 -5.29
CA PHE A 129 -29.39 -23.25 -4.09
C PHE A 129 -30.43 -22.15 -4.33
N GLU A 130 -31.17 -22.18 -5.45
CA GLU A 130 -32.23 -21.20 -5.74
C GLU A 130 -33.27 -21.11 -4.62
N GLU A 131 -33.50 -22.20 -3.87
CA GLU A 131 -34.35 -22.26 -2.67
C GLU A 131 -33.92 -21.27 -1.56
N PHE A 132 -32.64 -20.90 -1.51
CA PHE A 132 -32.06 -19.99 -0.52
C PHE A 132 -31.88 -18.56 -1.03
N LYS A 133 -32.27 -18.28 -2.29
CA LYS A 133 -32.14 -16.95 -2.92
C LYS A 133 -32.91 -15.84 -2.19
N ASN A 134 -33.97 -16.20 -1.47
CA ASN A 134 -34.78 -15.28 -0.67
C ASN A 134 -34.29 -15.11 0.78
N GLN A 135 -33.30 -15.90 1.24
CA GLN A 135 -32.68 -15.69 2.54
C GLN A 135 -31.51 -14.72 2.40
N SER A 136 -31.39 -13.79 3.35
CA SER A 136 -30.21 -12.93 3.38
C SER A 136 -29.00 -13.79 3.71
N LEU A 137 -28.08 -13.92 2.74
CA LEU A 137 -26.77 -14.56 2.93
C LEU A 137 -25.95 -13.87 4.03
N HIS A 138 -26.42 -12.70 4.46
CA HIS A 138 -25.80 -11.88 5.47
C HIS A 138 -25.65 -12.57 6.84
N HIS A 139 -26.56 -13.48 7.20
CA HIS A 139 -26.51 -14.20 8.47
C HIS A 139 -26.48 -15.71 8.27
N ILE A 140 -25.60 -16.20 7.40
CA ILE A 140 -25.50 -17.63 7.10
C ILE A 140 -25.10 -18.47 8.33
N ASP A 141 -24.42 -17.89 9.33
CA ASP A 141 -24.20 -18.50 10.65
C ASP A 141 -25.50 -18.87 11.36
N SER A 142 -26.56 -18.07 11.19
CA SER A 142 -27.84 -18.31 11.87
C SER A 142 -28.44 -19.67 11.51
N LEU A 143 -28.05 -20.25 10.37
CA LEU A 143 -28.43 -21.60 9.94
C LEU A 143 -27.93 -22.68 10.91
N PHE A 144 -26.79 -22.46 11.56
CA PHE A 144 -26.10 -23.44 12.40
C PHE A 144 -26.30 -23.22 13.89
N LYS A 145 -26.97 -22.13 14.29
CA LYS A 145 -27.42 -21.84 15.66
C LYS A 145 -26.37 -22.08 16.76
N TYR A 146 -25.09 -21.84 16.47
CA TYR A 146 -24.03 -21.84 17.49
C TYR A 146 -23.79 -20.41 17.96
N LYS A 147 -23.42 -20.26 19.23
CA LYS A 147 -23.04 -18.98 19.84
C LYS A 147 -21.54 -18.77 19.74
N CYS A 148 -21.10 -17.53 19.95
CA CYS A 148 -19.68 -17.22 20.04
C CYS A 148 -18.95 -18.06 21.10
N GLU A 149 -19.56 -18.25 22.27
CA GLU A 149 -19.03 -19.07 23.37
C GLU A 149 -18.85 -20.55 22.99
N ASP A 150 -19.67 -21.05 22.06
CA ASP A 150 -19.56 -22.44 21.60
C ASP A 150 -18.29 -22.64 20.78
N LEU A 151 -17.85 -21.62 20.04
CA LEU A 151 -16.65 -21.63 19.17
C LEU A 151 -15.39 -21.20 19.91
N PHE A 152 -15.46 -20.13 20.70
CA PHE A 152 -14.32 -19.53 21.37
C PHE A 152 -14.32 -19.90 22.86
N VAL A 153 -13.57 -20.94 23.21
CA VAL A 153 -13.55 -21.51 24.57
C VAL A 153 -12.78 -20.63 25.54
N ARG A 154 -11.64 -20.09 25.10
CA ARG A 154 -10.75 -19.31 25.97
C ARG A 154 -9.92 -18.32 25.18
N CYS A 155 -9.91 -17.07 25.61
CA CYS A 155 -9.08 -16.02 25.03
C CYS A 155 -8.15 -15.45 26.10
N THR A 156 -6.91 -15.20 25.71
CA THR A 156 -5.91 -14.55 26.54
C THR A 156 -5.28 -13.43 25.74
N TRP A 157 -5.30 -12.22 26.29
CA TRP A 157 -4.68 -11.04 25.71
C TRP A 157 -3.73 -10.43 26.74
N ARG A 158 -2.47 -10.18 26.35
CA ARG A 158 -1.44 -9.61 27.25
C ARG A 158 -1.36 -10.35 28.60
N ARG A 159 -1.31 -11.69 28.56
CA ARG A 159 -1.28 -12.59 29.75
C ARG A 159 -2.52 -12.55 30.63
N LYS A 160 -3.57 -11.81 30.27
CA LYS A 160 -4.84 -11.75 31.00
C LYS A 160 -5.90 -12.57 30.26
N VAL A 161 -6.65 -13.36 31.01
CA VAL A 161 -7.84 -14.03 30.47
C VAL A 161 -8.87 -12.93 30.19
N VAL A 162 -9.36 -12.89 28.96
CA VAL A 162 -10.40 -11.97 28.51
C VAL A 162 -11.55 -12.78 27.98
N ASP A 163 -12.76 -12.26 28.11
CA ASP A 163 -13.91 -12.86 27.45
C ASP A 163 -13.73 -12.73 25.93
N CYS A 164 -13.89 -13.85 25.21
CA CYS A 164 -13.67 -13.89 23.77
C CYS A 164 -14.70 -13.04 23.02
N CYS A 165 -15.95 -13.09 23.46
CA CYS A 165 -17.07 -12.53 22.72
C CYS A 165 -17.21 -11.01 22.89
N SER A 166 -16.56 -10.44 23.90
CA SER A 166 -16.40 -9.00 24.08
C SER A 166 -15.21 -8.40 23.33
N VAL A 167 -14.25 -9.21 22.85
CA VAL A 167 -13.06 -8.71 22.12
C VAL A 167 -13.03 -9.13 20.65
N LEU A 168 -13.82 -10.12 20.25
CA LEU A 168 -13.95 -10.58 18.88
C LEU A 168 -15.29 -10.15 18.31
N PHE A 169 -15.27 -9.21 17.37
CA PHE A 169 -16.46 -8.67 16.74
C PHE A 169 -16.58 -9.13 15.30
N ARG A 170 -17.82 -9.28 14.81
CA ARG A 170 -18.07 -9.66 13.42
C ARG A 170 -17.41 -8.65 12.48
N ARG A 171 -16.67 -9.13 11.47
CA ARG A 171 -15.97 -8.24 10.51
C ARG A 171 -16.86 -7.77 9.37
N MET A 172 -17.84 -8.58 8.98
CA MET A 172 -18.66 -8.32 7.80
C MET A 172 -20.08 -8.78 7.99
N THR A 173 -20.97 -8.17 7.23
CA THR A 173 -22.34 -8.62 7.12
C THR A 173 -22.49 -9.89 6.31
N LEU A 174 -21.45 -10.49 5.71
CA LEU A 174 -21.55 -11.72 4.91
C LEU A 174 -20.56 -12.76 5.46
N GLY A 175 -21.06 -13.93 5.86
CA GLY A 175 -20.24 -14.99 6.47
C GLY A 175 -20.17 -14.89 7.99
N THR A 176 -19.23 -15.65 8.58
CA THR A 176 -19.20 -15.94 10.04
C THR A 176 -17.86 -15.58 10.70
N CYS A 177 -17.16 -14.63 10.08
CA CYS A 177 -15.84 -14.21 10.49
C CYS A 177 -15.87 -13.25 11.69
N SER A 178 -15.06 -13.53 12.70
CA SER A 178 -14.83 -12.66 13.85
C SER A 178 -13.46 -12.01 13.76
N SER A 179 -13.35 -10.76 14.19
CA SER A 179 -12.15 -9.96 14.10
C SER A 179 -11.79 -9.32 15.43
N PHE A 180 -10.50 -9.34 15.73
CA PHE A 180 -9.87 -8.70 16.87
C PHE A 180 -9.03 -7.53 16.37
N ASN A 181 -9.07 -6.41 17.09
CA ASN A 181 -8.26 -5.22 16.82
C ASN A 181 -8.44 -4.62 15.41
N SER A 182 -9.65 -4.75 14.85
CA SER A 182 -9.99 -4.29 13.51
C SER A 182 -10.96 -3.11 13.58
N ILE A 183 -10.59 -1.98 12.99
CA ILE A 183 -11.49 -0.81 12.84
C ILE A 183 -12.68 -1.09 11.93
N TYR A 184 -12.59 -2.13 11.09
CA TYR A 184 -13.64 -2.56 10.16
C TYR A 184 -14.60 -3.59 10.77
N ALA A 185 -14.54 -3.81 12.08
CA ALA A 185 -15.53 -4.65 12.74
C ALA A 185 -16.88 -3.93 12.83
N GLU A 186 -17.97 -4.68 12.99
CA GLU A 186 -19.34 -4.15 13.10
C GLU A 186 -19.51 -3.26 14.34
N ASN A 187 -18.88 -3.63 15.45
CA ASN A 187 -18.87 -2.88 16.70
C ASN A 187 -17.44 -2.83 17.27
N PRO A 188 -16.53 -2.06 16.66
CA PRO A 188 -15.13 -2.04 17.08
C PRO A 188 -15.01 -1.40 18.46
N ASP A 189 -14.07 -1.89 19.27
CA ASP A 189 -13.76 -1.25 20.54
C ASP A 189 -13.18 0.15 20.27
N PRO A 190 -13.68 1.21 20.93
CA PRO A 190 -13.22 2.57 20.72
C PRO A 190 -11.74 2.79 21.07
N THR A 191 -11.13 1.87 21.82
CA THR A 191 -9.72 1.92 22.22
C THR A 191 -8.79 1.16 21.27
N TRP A 192 -9.30 0.58 20.18
CA TRP A 192 -8.49 -0.03 19.13
C TRP A 192 -7.82 1.02 18.22
N PRO A 193 -6.61 0.74 17.68
CA PRO A 193 -5.87 -0.52 17.79
C PRO A 193 -5.02 -0.60 19.07
N TRP A 194 -5.14 -1.71 19.79
CA TRP A 194 -4.26 -2.07 20.89
C TRP A 194 -2.88 -2.50 20.39
N SER A 195 -1.86 -2.24 21.19
CA SER A 195 -0.50 -2.76 21.01
C SER A 195 -0.22 -3.90 21.99
N VAL A 196 0.83 -4.70 21.77
CA VAL A 196 1.29 -5.65 22.80
C VAL A 196 2.29 -4.98 23.72
N ALA A 197 2.30 -5.35 25.00
CA ALA A 197 3.23 -4.73 25.96
C ALA A 197 4.69 -5.18 25.74
N ASP A 198 4.86 -6.40 25.24
CA ASP A 198 6.13 -7.12 25.17
C ASP A 198 6.06 -8.20 24.07
N TYR A 199 7.21 -8.80 23.72
CA TYR A 199 7.29 -9.89 22.75
C TYR A 199 6.94 -11.27 23.38
N GLY A 200 6.78 -12.27 22.53
CA GLY A 200 6.52 -13.66 22.91
C GLY A 200 5.05 -14.07 22.98
N ILE A 201 4.82 -15.39 22.98
CA ILE A 201 3.51 -16.01 22.80
C ILE A 201 2.49 -15.60 23.88
N LYS A 202 2.94 -15.43 25.12
CA LYS A 202 2.06 -15.05 26.24
C LYS A 202 1.66 -13.57 26.22
N SER A 203 2.43 -12.73 25.54
CA SER A 203 2.21 -11.28 25.46
C SER A 203 1.22 -10.91 24.34
N ALA A 204 1.03 -11.81 23.37
CA ALA A 204 0.12 -11.68 22.23
C ALA A 204 -1.30 -12.18 22.54
N LEU A 205 -2.15 -12.23 21.51
CA LEU A 205 -3.48 -12.84 21.54
C LEU A 205 -3.35 -14.37 21.41
N ASN A 206 -3.95 -15.10 22.34
CA ASN A 206 -4.07 -16.56 22.28
C ASN A 206 -5.55 -16.94 22.39
N ILE A 207 -6.02 -17.73 21.44
CA ILE A 207 -7.42 -18.13 21.32
C ILE A 207 -7.47 -19.66 21.23
N GLN A 208 -8.25 -20.25 22.13
CA GLN A 208 -8.60 -21.66 22.12
C GLN A 208 -9.98 -21.83 21.50
N LEU A 209 -10.04 -22.67 20.47
CA LEU A 209 -11.24 -22.91 19.68
C LEU A 209 -11.82 -24.28 19.98
N ASN A 210 -13.14 -24.38 20.04
CA ASN A 210 -13.85 -25.63 20.00
C ASN A 210 -14.18 -25.98 18.54
N ARG A 211 -13.74 -27.16 18.10
CA ARG A 211 -13.98 -27.63 16.73
C ARG A 211 -15.30 -28.38 16.57
N TYR A 212 -16.01 -28.65 17.65
CA TYR A 212 -17.25 -29.42 17.66
C TYR A 212 -18.39 -28.56 18.18
N LEU A 213 -19.27 -28.11 17.28
CA LEU A 213 -20.36 -27.17 17.55
C LEU A 213 -21.70 -27.86 17.26
N ASN A 214 -22.47 -28.23 18.29
CA ASN A 214 -23.85 -28.73 18.14
C ASN A 214 -24.06 -29.77 16.99
N GLY A 215 -23.18 -30.77 16.91
CA GLY A 215 -23.23 -31.83 15.87
C GLY A 215 -22.56 -31.46 14.53
N ILE A 216 -21.87 -30.32 14.48
CA ILE A 216 -21.07 -29.84 13.35
C ILE A 216 -19.59 -29.89 13.75
N ARG A 217 -18.76 -30.41 12.85
CA ARG A 217 -17.31 -30.46 12.98
C ARG A 217 -16.65 -29.45 12.05
N LEU A 218 -15.90 -28.52 12.63
CA LEU A 218 -15.02 -27.59 11.93
C LEU A 218 -13.78 -28.33 11.41
N GLN A 219 -13.68 -28.47 10.09
CA GLN A 219 -12.53 -29.11 9.45
C GLN A 219 -11.38 -28.13 9.27
N ALA A 220 -11.70 -26.92 8.83
CA ALA A 220 -10.72 -25.89 8.52
C ALA A 220 -11.11 -24.53 9.10
N ILE A 221 -10.10 -23.75 9.45
CA ILE A 221 -10.23 -22.40 9.99
C ILE A 221 -9.29 -21.50 9.18
N GLY A 222 -9.84 -20.44 8.61
CA GLY A 222 -9.07 -19.38 7.97
C GLY A 222 -8.66 -18.33 8.99
N VAL A 223 -7.39 -17.92 8.93
CA VAL A 223 -6.88 -16.79 9.72
C VAL A 223 -6.24 -15.81 8.76
N SER A 224 -6.65 -14.54 8.86
CA SER A 224 -6.11 -13.44 8.06
C SER A 224 -5.64 -12.32 8.97
N PHE A 225 -4.49 -11.75 8.64
CA PHE A 225 -3.92 -10.61 9.33
C PHE A 225 -4.16 -9.36 8.49
N GLY A 226 -4.74 -8.34 9.12
CA GLY A 226 -4.95 -7.02 8.56
C GLY A 226 -4.13 -5.97 9.30
N ILE A 227 -4.07 -4.78 8.71
CA ILE A 227 -3.57 -3.56 9.32
C ILE A 227 -4.78 -2.72 9.72
#